data_AF-A0A355EPK9-F1
#
_entry.id   AF-A0A355EPK9-F1
#
_cell.length_a   1.000
_cell.length_b   1.000
_cell.length_c   1.000
_cell.angle_alpha   90.00
_cell.angle_beta   90.00
_cell.angle_gamma   90.00
#
_symmetry.space_group_name_H-M   'P 1'
#
loop_
_entity.id
_entity.type
_entity.pdbx_description
1 polymer ?
#
loop_
_entity_poly.entity_id
_entity_poly.type
_entity_poly.pdbx_seq_one_letter_code
_entity_poly.pdbx_strand_id
1 'polypeptide(L)'
;MGKITEDELAMLSPEEREALEGETENKSTEEIKAEEEAAAAAKAKEEGAGEAKRTVENKTIENKTVEEKTEEETAAESAEAEKLENEAKAKANADAEEAAAVQAAKEAADLEEAQKAEEAATAATVIVPKNEPVFILEAEKKHGTREEIEAKMSALDTKFEDGDITLAAYNKERAEYVESLTEMKMFDKINAQVQKAAAEKGWKDAQADFFKTNAEYSTERIKNVAFVDAVNRLLATDESKQMTDAQIFEAAKKECDAVFHPVESPKAEAEKDSAVSSEEKRKAIEAAEEKRTAIEAAKKAEAERAAAVKTLAKVPVSEGNQGYDKYDAIDKLTGEAYENAVAKMSDAERAIYAARS
;
A
#
# COMPACT_ATOMS: atom_id res chain seq x y z
N MET A 1 -0.07 38.06 33.98
CA MET A 1 0.22 36.83 34.72
C MET A 1 0.06 37.13 36.21
N GLY A 2 -0.91 36.50 36.87
CA GLY A 2 -1.05 36.61 38.32
C GLY A 2 0.08 35.80 38.98
N LYS A 3 0.74 36.37 39.99
CA LYS A 3 1.72 35.62 40.77
C LYS A 3 0.97 34.66 41.68
N ILE A 4 1.29 33.37 41.61
CA ILE A 4 0.78 32.35 42.52
C ILE A 4 1.15 32.76 43.96
N THR A 5 0.18 32.69 44.86
CA THR A 5 0.38 33.06 46.27
C THR A 5 1.02 31.90 47.04
N GLU A 6 1.73 32.19 48.14
CA GLU A 6 2.47 31.16 48.91
C GLU A 6 1.55 30.05 49.46
N ASP A 7 0.29 30.37 49.75
CA ASP A 7 -0.72 29.39 50.19
C ASP A 7 -1.14 28.43 49.07
N GLU A 8 -1.18 28.90 47.81
CA GLU A 8 -1.45 28.05 46.65
C GLU A 8 -0.26 27.15 46.33
N LEU A 9 0.96 27.64 46.57
CA LEU A 9 2.17 26.84 46.41
C LEU A 9 2.25 25.68 47.42
N ALA A 10 1.65 25.84 48.62
CA ALA A 10 1.65 24.84 49.68
C ALA A 10 0.67 23.69 49.46
N MET A 11 -0.31 23.85 48.56
CA MET A 11 -1.26 22.79 48.21
C MET A 11 -0.81 21.91 47.03
N LEU A 12 0.26 22.30 46.34
CA LEU A 12 0.82 21.51 45.25
C LEU A 12 1.60 20.32 45.79
N SER A 13 1.42 19.18 45.14
CA SER A 13 2.17 17.96 45.45
C SER A 13 3.67 18.15 45.15
N PRO A 14 4.57 17.37 45.78
CA PRO A 14 6.01 17.46 45.51
C PRO A 14 6.38 17.31 44.03
N GLU A 15 5.65 16.47 43.29
CA GLU A 15 5.86 16.26 41.85
C GLU A 15 5.43 17.47 41.01
N GLU A 16 4.35 18.17 41.40
CA GLU A 16 3.90 19.39 40.70
C GLU A 16 4.78 20.60 40.99
N ARG A 17 5.45 20.63 42.15
CA ARG A 17 6.47 21.65 42.46
C ARG A 17 7.73 21.48 41.62
N GLU A 18 8.17 20.23 41.40
CA GLU A 18 9.36 19.93 40.58
C GLU A 18 9.15 20.32 39.11
N ALA A 19 7.92 20.18 38.59
CA ALA A 19 7.56 20.62 37.24
C ALA A 19 7.58 22.16 37.05
N LEU A 20 7.44 22.93 38.13
CA LEU A 20 7.46 24.40 38.11
C LEU A 20 8.87 24.99 38.31
N GLU A 21 9.79 24.24 38.91
CA GLU A 21 11.20 24.65 39.07
C GLU A 21 12.11 24.18 37.92
N GLY A 22 11.61 23.30 37.03
CA GLY A 22 12.35 22.71 35.91
C GLY A 22 12.53 23.60 34.67
N GLU A 23 12.71 24.91 34.82
CA GLU A 23 12.88 25.85 33.70
C GLU A 23 14.21 26.64 33.77
N THR A 24 15.33 25.97 33.51
CA THR A 24 16.60 26.51 32.96
C THR A 24 17.36 25.30 32.39
N GLU A 25 17.73 25.17 31.11
CA GLU A 25 18.47 26.07 30.25
C GLU A 25 18.09 25.84 28.77
N ASN A 26 17.89 26.91 28.01
CA ASN A 26 17.83 26.88 26.55
C ASN A 26 19.20 26.45 25.98
N LYS A 27 19.35 25.17 25.64
CA LYS A 27 20.38 24.72 24.69
C LYS A 27 19.81 24.78 23.27
N SER A 28 20.52 25.47 22.38
CA SER A 28 20.14 25.66 20.98
C SER A 28 20.09 24.33 20.22
N THR A 29 19.14 24.21 19.30
CA THR A 29 18.88 23.04 18.43
C THR A 29 20.05 22.58 17.56
N GLU A 30 21.14 23.35 17.45
CA GLU A 30 22.37 22.92 16.77
C GLU A 30 23.25 22.00 17.64
N GLU A 31 23.14 22.07 18.98
CA GLU A 31 23.94 21.23 19.88
C GLU A 31 23.36 19.81 20.00
N ILE A 32 22.02 19.67 19.92
CA ILE A 32 21.32 18.38 19.96
C ILE A 32 21.60 17.54 18.70
N LYS A 33 21.75 18.17 17.54
CA LYS A 33 22.12 17.46 16.30
C LYS A 33 23.57 16.98 16.30
N ALA A 34 24.48 17.70 16.95
CA ALA A 34 25.88 17.27 17.06
C ALA A 34 26.06 16.10 18.05
N GLU A 35 25.23 16.01 19.08
CA GLU A 35 25.28 14.93 20.08
C GLU A 35 24.57 13.65 19.59
N GLU A 36 23.53 13.76 18.77
CA GLU A 36 22.84 12.61 18.16
C GLU A 36 23.63 11.98 16.99
N GLU A 37 24.40 12.77 16.24
CA GLU A 37 25.28 12.27 15.17
C GLU A 37 26.57 11.61 15.71
N ALA A 38 27.03 12.00 16.91
CA ALA A 38 28.13 11.34 17.59
C ALA A 38 27.74 9.99 18.24
N ALA A 39 26.48 9.83 18.68
CA ALA A 39 25.99 8.58 19.26
C ALA A 39 25.74 7.48 18.20
N ALA A 40 25.38 7.84 16.97
CA ALA A 40 25.22 6.90 15.86
C ALA A 40 26.56 6.36 15.32
N ALA A 41 27.65 7.12 15.43
CA ALA A 41 28.99 6.69 15.02
C ALA A 41 29.70 5.80 16.07
N ALA A 42 29.28 5.83 17.33
CA ALA A 42 29.83 4.98 18.39
C ALA A 42 29.22 3.57 18.42
N LYS A 43 27.97 3.39 17.95
CA LYS A 43 27.28 2.08 17.97
C LYS A 43 27.63 1.17 16.77
N ALA A 44 28.34 1.68 15.77
CA ALA A 44 28.79 0.91 14.58
C ALA A 44 30.26 0.46 14.63
N LYS A 45 30.97 0.67 15.75
CA LYS A 45 32.36 0.22 15.96
C LYS A 45 32.56 -0.74 17.14
N GLU A 46 31.47 -1.15 17.82
CA GLU A 46 31.50 -2.00 19.01
C GLU A 46 30.77 -3.35 18.84
N GLU A 47 30.67 -3.87 17.62
CA GLU A 47 30.33 -5.28 17.34
C GLU A 47 31.37 -5.98 16.45
N GLY A 48 32.61 -5.48 16.43
CA GLY A 48 33.67 -5.99 15.56
C GLY A 48 35.08 -5.81 16.12
N ALA A 49 35.33 -6.14 17.39
CA ALA A 49 36.70 -6.24 17.94
C ALA A 49 36.74 -6.89 19.34
N GLY A 50 35.90 -7.89 19.58
CA GLY A 50 35.65 -8.46 20.91
C GLY A 50 36.37 -9.76 21.26
N GLU A 51 37.45 -10.18 20.59
CA GLU A 51 38.20 -11.37 21.06
C GLU A 51 39.67 -11.41 20.57
N ALA A 52 40.38 -10.29 20.68
CA ALA A 52 41.80 -10.24 20.35
C ALA A 52 42.57 -9.23 21.20
N LYS A 53 42.38 -9.21 22.53
CA LYS A 53 43.27 -8.45 23.44
C LYS A 53 43.13 -8.75 24.94
N ARG A 54 42.98 -10.03 25.32
CA ARG A 54 43.29 -10.51 26.69
C ARG A 54 44.60 -11.33 26.73
N THR A 55 45.58 -10.89 25.96
CA THR A 55 46.87 -11.57 25.78
C THR A 55 48.06 -10.59 25.79
N VAL A 56 47.98 -9.46 26.48
CA VAL A 56 49.19 -8.61 26.68
C VAL A 56 49.13 -7.84 28.01
N GLU A 57 48.82 -8.49 29.14
CA GLU A 57 49.10 -7.91 30.45
C GLU A 57 49.21 -8.98 31.54
N ASN A 58 50.00 -10.03 31.27
CA ASN A 58 50.50 -10.93 32.30
C ASN A 58 51.81 -11.60 31.87
N LYS A 59 52.69 -10.82 31.24
CA LYS A 59 53.96 -11.28 30.66
C LYS A 59 55.13 -10.48 31.24
N THR A 60 55.24 -10.38 32.57
CA THR A 60 56.44 -9.80 33.22
C THR A 60 56.72 -10.28 34.64
N ILE A 61 56.09 -11.35 35.13
CA ILE A 61 56.50 -12.02 36.39
C ILE A 61 56.30 -13.52 36.17
N GLU A 62 57.16 -14.35 36.74
CA GLU A 62 57.24 -15.81 36.57
C GLU A 62 57.94 -16.31 35.30
N ASN A 63 59.06 -15.66 34.98
CA ASN A 63 60.16 -16.32 34.30
C ASN A 63 61.09 -16.93 35.37
N LYS A 64 60.64 -18.00 36.03
CA LYS A 64 61.47 -18.95 36.79
C LYS A 64 60.56 -20.03 37.36
N THR A 65 60.97 -21.28 37.17
CA THR A 65 60.43 -22.53 37.73
C THR A 65 59.57 -23.32 36.74
N VAL A 66 59.96 -24.59 36.56
CA VAL A 66 59.34 -25.65 35.74
C VAL A 66 59.82 -25.75 34.28
N GLU A 67 61.14 -25.81 34.10
CA GLU A 67 61.72 -26.85 33.23
C GLU A 67 61.56 -28.20 33.97
N GLU A 68 61.34 -29.31 33.24
CA GLU A 68 61.05 -30.68 33.71
C GLU A 68 59.57 -31.04 33.99
N LYS A 69 58.70 -31.04 32.97
CA LYS A 69 57.59 -32.03 32.88
C LYS A 69 56.83 -32.15 31.54
N THR A 70 57.45 -31.84 30.40
CA THR A 70 56.75 -31.78 29.10
C THR A 70 57.31 -32.78 28.09
N GLU A 71 57.09 -34.08 28.28
CA GLU A 71 57.25 -35.07 27.20
C GLU A 71 56.16 -36.18 27.18
N GLU A 72 55.21 -36.21 28.12
CA GLU A 72 54.17 -37.27 28.15
C GLU A 72 52.72 -36.78 27.88
N GLU A 73 52.48 -35.46 27.84
CA GLU A 73 51.14 -34.90 27.53
C GLU A 73 50.92 -34.61 26.03
N THR A 74 51.96 -34.49 25.23
CA THR A 74 51.84 -34.12 23.80
C THR A 74 51.43 -35.26 22.87
N ALA A 75 51.43 -36.51 23.35
CA ALA A 75 50.97 -37.67 22.57
C ALA A 75 49.46 -37.93 22.70
N ALA A 76 48.85 -37.58 23.85
CA ALA A 76 47.42 -37.73 24.07
C ALA A 76 46.61 -36.64 23.34
N GLU A 77 47.12 -35.41 23.31
CA GLU A 77 46.45 -34.28 22.66
C GLU A 77 46.44 -34.38 21.12
N SER A 78 47.47 -35.00 20.53
CA SER A 78 47.53 -35.27 19.09
C SER A 78 46.56 -36.37 18.63
N ALA A 79 46.26 -37.36 19.47
CA ALA A 79 45.32 -38.43 19.15
C ALA A 79 43.86 -37.97 19.25
N GLU A 80 43.57 -37.04 20.15
CA GLU A 80 42.23 -36.47 20.31
C GLU A 80 41.90 -35.45 19.19
N ALA A 81 42.89 -34.69 18.73
CA ALA A 81 42.75 -33.81 17.57
C ALA A 81 42.47 -34.57 16.26
N GLU A 82 43.16 -35.69 16.02
CA GLU A 82 42.95 -36.52 14.82
C GLU A 82 41.57 -37.22 14.85
N LYS A 83 41.07 -37.56 16.04
CA LYS A 83 39.72 -38.12 16.20
C LYS A 83 38.63 -37.09 15.91
N LEU A 84 38.79 -35.85 16.39
CA LEU A 84 37.86 -34.75 16.13
C LEU A 84 37.84 -34.33 14.66
N GLU A 85 38.99 -34.34 13.97
CA GLU A 85 39.05 -34.02 12.55
C GLU A 85 38.35 -35.08 11.69
N ASN A 86 38.49 -36.36 12.04
CA ASN A 86 37.81 -37.46 11.34
C ASN A 86 36.29 -37.46 11.59
N GLU A 87 35.85 -37.10 12.79
CA GLU A 87 34.42 -36.97 13.13
C GLU A 87 33.78 -35.76 12.42
N ALA A 88 34.51 -34.64 12.29
CA ALA A 88 34.07 -33.49 11.51
C ALA A 88 33.96 -33.79 10.00
N LYS A 89 34.92 -34.54 9.43
CA LYS A 89 34.85 -34.99 8.03
C LYS A 89 33.72 -35.98 7.77
N ALA A 90 33.44 -36.88 8.71
CA ALA A 90 32.33 -37.81 8.61
C ALA A 90 30.97 -37.08 8.64
N LYS A 91 30.83 -36.06 9.50
CA LYS A 91 29.61 -35.24 9.57
C LYS A 91 29.42 -34.37 8.32
N ALA A 92 30.48 -33.76 7.79
CA ALA A 92 30.41 -32.98 6.55
C ALA A 92 29.99 -33.83 5.33
N ASN A 93 30.42 -35.10 5.27
CA ASN A 93 29.99 -36.00 4.21
C ASN A 93 28.53 -36.44 4.35
N ALA A 94 28.04 -36.64 5.58
CA ALA A 94 26.63 -36.96 5.82
C ALA A 94 25.70 -35.78 5.47
N ASP A 95 26.08 -34.55 5.85
CA ASP A 95 25.32 -33.34 5.53
C ASP A 95 25.29 -33.05 4.02
N ALA A 96 26.38 -33.38 3.30
CA ALA A 96 26.43 -33.26 1.83
C ALA A 96 25.56 -34.30 1.12
N GLU A 97 25.46 -35.53 1.64
CA GLU A 97 24.61 -36.59 1.10
C GLU A 97 23.12 -36.29 1.34
N GLU A 98 22.77 -35.73 2.50
CA GLU A 98 21.40 -35.28 2.80
C GLU A 98 20.99 -34.09 1.92
N ALA A 99 21.88 -33.11 1.71
CA ALA A 99 21.62 -31.99 0.81
C ALA A 99 21.42 -32.44 -0.65
N ALA A 100 22.19 -33.43 -1.13
CA ALA A 100 22.02 -34.01 -2.46
C ALA A 100 20.69 -34.77 -2.60
N ALA A 101 20.26 -35.49 -1.56
CA ALA A 101 18.97 -36.19 -1.54
C ALA A 101 17.78 -35.22 -1.56
N VAL A 102 17.87 -34.10 -0.82
CA VAL A 102 16.83 -33.05 -0.81
C VAL A 102 16.75 -32.33 -2.16
N GLN A 103 17.88 -32.08 -2.81
CA GLN A 103 17.90 -31.46 -4.14
C GLN A 103 17.33 -32.39 -5.22
N ALA A 104 17.67 -33.69 -5.18
CA ALA A 104 17.09 -34.67 -6.09
C ALA A 104 15.57 -34.86 -5.89
N ALA A 105 15.10 -34.81 -4.64
CA ALA A 105 13.66 -34.86 -4.34
C ALA A 105 12.92 -33.61 -4.85
N LYS A 106 13.56 -32.44 -4.79
CA LYS A 106 12.99 -31.19 -5.32
C LYS A 106 12.94 -31.19 -6.85
N GLU A 107 13.99 -31.64 -7.52
CA GLU A 107 14.00 -31.77 -8.99
C GLU A 107 12.98 -32.81 -9.49
N ALA A 108 12.75 -33.89 -8.74
CA ALA A 108 11.71 -34.87 -9.06
C ALA A 108 10.29 -34.30 -8.87
N ALA A 109 10.07 -33.49 -7.82
CA ALA A 109 8.79 -32.81 -7.60
C ALA A 109 8.50 -31.75 -8.68
N ASP A 110 9.51 -30.97 -9.06
CA ASP A 110 9.38 -29.94 -10.10
C ASP A 110 9.11 -30.57 -11.49
N LEU A 111 9.67 -31.76 -11.77
CA LEU A 111 9.38 -32.52 -13.00
C LEU A 111 7.96 -33.11 -13.03
N GLU A 112 7.43 -33.57 -11.89
CA GLU A 112 6.05 -34.05 -11.80
C GLU A 112 5.03 -32.91 -11.94
N GLU A 113 5.35 -31.71 -11.42
CA GLU A 113 4.52 -30.52 -11.58
C GLU A 113 4.54 -29.99 -13.02
N ALA A 114 5.71 -30.03 -13.69
CA ALA A 114 5.83 -29.68 -15.11
C ALA A 114 5.05 -30.64 -16.02
N GLN A 115 5.04 -31.95 -15.74
CA GLN A 115 4.25 -32.93 -16.51
C GLN A 115 2.74 -32.76 -16.30
N LYS A 116 2.29 -32.42 -15.08
CA LYS A 116 0.88 -32.07 -14.80
C LYS A 116 0.45 -30.77 -15.48
N ALA A 117 1.35 -29.80 -15.63
CA ALA A 117 1.07 -28.57 -16.36
C ALA A 117 0.97 -28.78 -17.89
N GLU A 118 1.74 -29.71 -18.45
CA GLU A 118 1.70 -30.04 -19.89
C GLU A 118 0.47 -30.90 -20.26
N GLU A 119 0.01 -31.78 -19.37
CA GLU A 119 -1.23 -32.55 -19.56
C GLU A 119 -2.50 -31.67 -19.40
N ALA A 120 -2.42 -30.59 -18.62
CA ALA A 120 -3.49 -29.58 -18.53
C ALA A 120 -3.55 -28.63 -19.74
N ALA A 121 -2.44 -28.44 -20.46
CA ALA A 121 -2.37 -27.56 -21.63
C ALA A 121 -2.94 -28.18 -22.93
N THR A 122 -3.11 -29.50 -22.98
CA THR A 122 -3.63 -30.22 -24.16
C THR A 122 -5.13 -30.49 -24.10
N ALA A 123 -5.81 -30.18 -23.00
CA ALA A 123 -7.27 -30.20 -22.87
C ALA A 123 -7.85 -28.78 -23.00
N ALA A 124 -7.82 -28.24 -24.22
CA ALA A 124 -8.46 -26.97 -24.57
C ALA A 124 -9.98 -27.03 -24.31
N THR A 125 -10.36 -26.66 -23.10
CA THR A 125 -11.74 -26.32 -22.72
C THR A 125 -11.67 -24.93 -22.13
N VAL A 126 -12.41 -24.00 -22.75
CA VAL A 126 -12.68 -22.61 -22.34
C VAL A 126 -12.31 -22.36 -20.87
N ILE A 127 -11.17 -21.72 -20.64
CA ILE A 127 -10.77 -21.23 -19.32
C ILE A 127 -11.70 -20.07 -18.99
N VAL A 128 -12.82 -20.39 -18.34
CA VAL A 128 -13.54 -19.41 -17.53
C VAL A 128 -12.59 -19.05 -16.39
N PRO A 129 -12.15 -17.79 -16.23
CA PRO A 129 -11.31 -17.40 -15.12
C PRO A 129 -12.02 -17.79 -13.83
N LYS A 130 -11.39 -18.69 -13.09
CA LYS A 130 -11.90 -19.20 -11.82
C LYS A 130 -11.75 -18.06 -10.82
N ASN A 131 -12.77 -17.20 -10.72
CA ASN A 131 -12.87 -16.19 -9.68
C ASN A 131 -12.80 -16.93 -8.33
N GLU A 132 -11.62 -16.91 -7.70
CA GLU A 132 -11.45 -17.44 -6.36
C GLU A 132 -12.46 -16.70 -5.46
N PRO A 133 -13.25 -17.42 -4.63
CA PRO A 133 -14.23 -16.76 -3.79
C PRO A 133 -13.50 -15.80 -2.85
N VAL A 134 -13.80 -14.50 -2.99
CA VAL A 134 -13.25 -13.50 -2.09
C VAL A 134 -13.66 -13.87 -0.68
N PHE A 135 -12.68 -14.09 0.19
CA PHE A 135 -12.94 -14.46 1.58
C PHE A 135 -13.61 -13.26 2.27
N ILE A 136 -14.89 -13.40 2.62
CA ILE A 136 -15.64 -12.39 3.38
C ILE A 136 -15.51 -12.78 4.84
N LEU A 137 -14.89 -11.91 5.63
CA LEU A 137 -14.89 -12.05 7.08
C LEU A 137 -16.24 -11.53 7.60
N GLU A 138 -17.07 -12.43 8.13
CA GLU A 138 -18.31 -12.04 8.78
C GLU A 138 -18.05 -11.71 10.25
N ALA A 139 -18.46 -10.52 10.68
CA ALA A 139 -18.43 -10.17 12.10
C ALA A 139 -19.43 -11.04 12.86
N GLU A 140 -19.03 -11.56 14.02
CA GLU A 140 -19.98 -12.17 14.95
C GLU A 140 -21.00 -11.12 15.41
N LYS A 141 -22.25 -11.28 14.99
CA LYS A 141 -23.35 -10.35 15.33
C LYS A 141 -23.85 -10.58 16.76
N LYS A 142 -22.99 -10.41 17.76
CA LYS A 142 -23.32 -10.64 19.19
C LYS A 142 -24.53 -9.82 19.65
N HIS A 143 -24.66 -8.58 19.18
CA HIS A 143 -25.73 -7.66 19.59
C HIS A 143 -26.73 -7.28 18.48
N GLY A 144 -26.64 -7.92 17.31
CA GLY A 144 -27.54 -7.68 16.17
C GLY A 144 -26.87 -7.00 14.97
N THR A 145 -27.65 -6.32 14.14
CA THR A 145 -27.14 -5.43 13.09
C THR A 145 -26.66 -4.10 13.67
N ARG A 146 -25.94 -3.31 12.87
CA ARG A 146 -25.52 -1.96 13.26
C ARG A 146 -26.70 -1.09 13.70
N GLU A 147 -27.80 -1.13 12.94
CA GLU A 147 -29.03 -0.37 13.23
C GLU A 147 -29.66 -0.81 14.55
N GLU A 148 -29.66 -2.11 14.83
CA GLU A 148 -30.17 -2.65 16.09
C GLU A 148 -29.31 -2.23 17.29
N ILE A 149 -27.98 -2.16 17.13
CA ILE A 149 -27.08 -1.68 18.18
C ILE A 149 -27.26 -0.18 18.42
N GLU A 150 -27.35 0.62 17.37
CA GLU A 150 -27.60 2.07 17.48
C GLU A 150 -28.94 2.35 18.16
N ALA A 151 -29.99 1.58 17.84
CA ALA A 151 -31.28 1.66 18.52
C ALA A 151 -31.20 1.27 20.00
N LYS A 152 -30.43 0.22 20.35
CA LYS A 152 -30.21 -0.19 21.73
C LYS A 152 -29.41 0.85 22.53
N MET A 153 -28.41 1.49 21.93
CA MET A 153 -27.69 2.59 22.57
C MET A 153 -28.61 3.78 22.83
N SER A 154 -29.44 4.18 21.86
CA SER A 154 -30.38 5.29 22.06
C SER A 154 -31.43 4.98 23.15
N ALA A 155 -31.90 3.73 23.22
CA ALA A 155 -32.77 3.29 24.31
C ALA A 155 -32.05 3.28 25.67
N LEU A 156 -30.76 2.94 25.70
CA LEU A 156 -29.93 2.99 26.90
C LEU A 156 -29.69 4.42 27.38
N ASP A 157 -29.45 5.35 26.45
CA ASP A 157 -29.31 6.79 26.73
C ASP A 157 -30.59 7.33 27.37
N THR A 158 -31.76 6.98 26.82
CA THR A 158 -33.06 7.38 27.37
C THR A 158 -33.26 6.89 28.81
N LYS A 159 -32.96 5.61 29.08
CA LYS A 159 -33.04 5.04 30.44
C LYS A 159 -32.11 5.73 31.43
N PHE A 160 -30.94 6.18 30.97
CA PHE A 160 -30.01 6.90 31.83
C PHE A 160 -30.52 8.32 32.13
N GLU A 161 -31.01 9.03 31.11
CA GLU A 161 -31.61 10.37 31.28
C GLU A 161 -32.85 10.35 32.18
N ASP A 162 -33.68 9.32 32.08
CA ASP A 162 -34.85 9.10 32.94
C ASP A 162 -34.47 8.70 34.38
N GLY A 163 -33.19 8.37 34.62
CA GLY A 163 -32.69 7.93 35.93
C GLY A 163 -33.03 6.47 36.28
N ASP A 164 -33.51 5.69 35.31
CA ASP A 164 -33.87 4.27 35.48
C ASP A 164 -32.63 3.39 35.73
N ILE A 165 -31.46 3.82 35.25
CA ILE A 165 -30.19 3.11 35.43
C ILE A 165 -29.12 4.00 36.07
N THR A 166 -28.25 3.36 36.86
CA THR A 166 -27.09 4.04 37.44
C THR A 166 -26.02 4.31 36.37
N LEU A 167 -25.16 5.30 36.61
CA LEU A 167 -24.01 5.58 35.74
C LEU A 167 -23.10 4.35 35.54
N ALA A 168 -22.94 3.52 36.58
CA ALA A 168 -22.15 2.30 36.49
C ALA A 168 -22.79 1.26 35.55
N ALA A 169 -24.12 1.10 35.61
CA ALA A 169 -24.85 0.20 34.71
C ALA A 169 -24.84 0.72 33.26
N TYR A 170 -25.05 2.03 33.07
CA TYR A 170 -24.98 2.69 31.77
C TYR A 170 -23.61 2.47 31.10
N ASN A 171 -22.52 2.77 31.80
CA ASN A 171 -21.16 2.63 31.25
C ASN A 171 -20.85 1.18 30.86
N LYS A 172 -21.32 0.21 31.64
CA LYS A 172 -21.13 -1.22 31.34
C LYS A 172 -21.87 -1.63 30.08
N GLU A 173 -23.17 -1.38 29.99
CA GLU A 173 -23.97 -1.78 28.83
C GLU A 173 -23.54 -1.00 27.56
N ARG A 174 -23.18 0.27 27.70
CA ARG A 174 -22.66 1.07 26.59
C ARG A 174 -21.33 0.54 26.06
N ALA A 175 -20.45 0.07 26.94
CA ALA A 175 -19.17 -0.50 26.52
C ALA A 175 -19.36 -1.72 25.59
N GLU A 176 -20.31 -2.61 25.91
CA GLU A 176 -20.62 -3.79 25.09
C GLU A 176 -21.12 -3.41 23.68
N TYR A 177 -21.99 -2.40 23.59
CA TYR A 177 -22.48 -1.89 22.30
C TYR A 177 -21.39 -1.17 21.50
N VAL A 178 -20.55 -0.38 22.16
CA VAL A 178 -19.43 0.33 21.52
C VAL A 178 -18.39 -0.67 21.00
N GLU A 179 -18.07 -1.71 21.77
CA GLU A 179 -17.17 -2.79 21.35
C GLU A 179 -17.72 -3.48 20.10
N SER A 180 -19.00 -3.84 20.10
CA SER A 180 -19.67 -4.46 18.94
C SER A 180 -19.65 -3.59 17.68
N LEU A 181 -19.91 -2.28 17.82
CA LEU A 181 -19.82 -1.34 16.70
C LEU A 181 -18.39 -1.18 16.20
N THR A 182 -17.41 -1.26 17.10
CA THR A 182 -15.99 -1.15 16.76
C THR A 182 -15.54 -2.39 16.00
N GLU A 183 -15.91 -3.58 16.46
CA GLU A 183 -15.68 -4.85 15.74
C GLU A 183 -16.28 -4.80 14.34
N MET A 184 -17.57 -4.46 14.20
CA MET A 184 -18.22 -4.34 12.89
C MET A 184 -17.48 -3.39 11.94
N LYS A 185 -17.09 -2.21 12.43
CA LYS A 185 -16.30 -1.25 11.63
C LYS A 185 -14.93 -1.80 11.23
N MET A 186 -14.28 -2.60 12.08
CA MET A 186 -13.02 -3.25 11.72
C MET A 186 -13.25 -4.30 10.64
N PHE A 187 -14.27 -5.15 10.78
CA PHE A 187 -14.63 -6.14 9.76
C PHE A 187 -14.97 -5.49 8.42
N ASP A 188 -15.74 -4.40 8.40
CA ASP A 188 -16.05 -3.65 7.18
C ASP A 188 -14.77 -3.11 6.51
N LYS A 189 -13.83 -2.56 7.30
CA LYS A 189 -12.54 -2.08 6.79
C LYS A 189 -11.69 -3.20 6.22
N ILE A 190 -11.60 -4.33 6.92
CA ILE A 190 -10.85 -5.49 6.45
C ILE A 190 -11.48 -6.04 5.17
N ASN A 191 -12.80 -6.21 5.13
CA ASN A 191 -13.51 -6.65 3.93
C ASN A 191 -13.27 -5.70 2.76
N ALA A 192 -13.35 -4.38 2.98
CA ALA A 192 -13.05 -3.41 1.93
C ALA A 192 -11.60 -3.53 1.42
N GLN A 193 -10.63 -3.75 2.31
CA GLN A 193 -9.23 -3.97 1.92
C GLN A 193 -9.03 -5.28 1.15
N VAL A 194 -9.64 -6.37 1.61
CA VAL A 194 -9.57 -7.69 0.95
C VAL A 194 -10.21 -7.62 -0.43
N GLN A 195 -11.38 -7.00 -0.56
CA GLN A 195 -12.05 -6.80 -1.86
C GLN A 195 -11.21 -5.94 -2.80
N LYS A 196 -10.60 -4.87 -2.29
CA LYS A 196 -9.69 -4.03 -3.08
C LYS A 196 -8.47 -4.82 -3.56
N ALA A 197 -7.84 -5.59 -2.66
CA ALA A 197 -6.69 -6.41 -3.01
C ALA A 197 -7.04 -7.51 -4.03
N ALA A 198 -8.21 -8.15 -3.88
CA ALA A 198 -8.71 -9.14 -4.82
C ALA A 198 -8.98 -8.53 -6.21
N ALA A 199 -9.60 -7.35 -6.27
CA ALA A 199 -9.82 -6.62 -7.52
C ALA A 199 -8.49 -6.20 -8.17
N GLU A 200 -7.53 -5.68 -7.40
CA GLU A 200 -6.20 -5.33 -7.90
C GLU A 200 -5.42 -6.54 -8.41
N LYS A 201 -5.53 -7.70 -7.75
CA LYS A 201 -4.93 -8.96 -8.19
C LYS A 201 -5.58 -9.43 -9.50
N GLY A 202 -6.91 -9.52 -9.55
CA GLY A 202 -7.65 -9.92 -10.74
C GLY A 202 -7.33 -9.06 -11.96
N TRP A 203 -7.25 -7.73 -11.77
CA TRP A 203 -6.86 -6.80 -12.82
C TRP A 203 -5.43 -7.07 -13.34
N LYS A 204 -4.46 -7.27 -12.44
CA LYS A 204 -3.07 -7.57 -12.80
C LYS A 204 -2.93 -8.91 -13.51
N ASP A 205 -3.66 -9.92 -13.06
CA ASP A 205 -3.65 -11.25 -13.66
C ASP A 205 -4.23 -11.19 -15.09
N ALA A 206 -5.38 -10.52 -15.27
CA ALA A 206 -5.98 -10.30 -16.58
C ALA A 206 -5.07 -9.47 -17.51
N GLN A 207 -4.38 -8.46 -16.98
CA GLN A 207 -3.41 -7.67 -17.73
C GLN A 207 -2.20 -8.52 -18.16
N ALA A 208 -1.67 -9.35 -17.25
CA ALA A 208 -0.56 -10.24 -17.54
C ALA A 208 -0.93 -11.26 -18.62
N ASP A 209 -2.11 -11.87 -18.53
CA ASP A 209 -2.60 -12.81 -19.53
C ASP A 209 -2.83 -12.14 -20.88
N PHE A 210 -3.38 -10.92 -20.89
CA PHE A 210 -3.51 -10.14 -22.11
C PHE A 210 -2.15 -9.89 -22.79
N PHE A 211 -1.13 -9.46 -22.03
CA PHE A 211 0.20 -9.18 -22.58
C PHE A 211 0.99 -10.43 -22.97
N LYS A 212 0.72 -11.60 -22.36
CA LYS A 212 1.29 -12.88 -22.82
C LYS A 212 0.82 -13.20 -24.24
N THR A 213 -0.47 -13.01 -24.54
CA THR A 213 -1.04 -13.27 -25.86
C THR A 213 -0.75 -12.14 -26.86
N ASN A 214 -0.59 -10.91 -26.38
CA ASN A 214 -0.45 -9.70 -27.21
C ASN A 214 0.83 -8.93 -26.87
N ALA A 215 1.99 -9.59 -26.99
CA ALA A 215 3.29 -9.03 -26.60
C ALA A 215 3.68 -7.73 -27.34
N GLU A 216 3.09 -7.47 -28.50
CA GLU A 216 3.27 -6.20 -29.23
C GLU A 216 2.82 -4.98 -28.41
N TYR A 217 1.79 -5.13 -27.56
CA TYR A 217 1.27 -4.05 -26.73
C TYR A 217 2.12 -3.78 -25.49
N SER A 218 2.99 -4.70 -25.07
CA SER A 218 3.95 -4.47 -23.98
C SER A 218 5.31 -3.98 -24.49
N THR A 219 5.71 -4.43 -25.68
CA THR A 219 7.02 -4.09 -26.27
C THR A 219 6.99 -2.77 -27.05
N GLU A 220 5.93 -2.49 -27.81
CA GLU A 220 5.81 -1.26 -28.58
C GLU A 220 5.18 -0.14 -27.74
N ARG A 221 5.98 0.86 -27.38
CA ARG A 221 5.53 2.00 -26.58
C ARG A 221 4.31 2.71 -27.15
N ILE A 222 4.22 2.86 -28.48
CA ILE A 222 3.12 3.58 -29.13
C ILE A 222 1.80 2.81 -29.00
N LYS A 223 1.82 1.48 -29.26
CA LYS A 223 0.66 0.61 -29.05
C LYS A 223 0.25 0.57 -27.58
N ASN A 224 1.21 0.51 -26.66
CA ASN A 224 0.93 0.54 -25.23
C ASN A 224 0.18 1.80 -24.80
N VAL A 225 0.66 2.98 -25.20
CA VAL A 225 0.02 4.26 -24.84
C VAL A 225 -1.40 4.35 -25.39
N ALA A 226 -1.60 3.96 -26.65
CA ALA A 226 -2.93 3.94 -27.26
C ALA A 226 -3.87 2.94 -26.56
N PHE A 227 -3.36 1.77 -26.19
CA PHE A 227 -4.10 0.76 -25.44
C PHE A 227 -4.51 1.24 -24.06
N VAL A 228 -3.60 1.82 -23.30
CA VAL A 228 -3.90 2.39 -21.98
C VAL A 228 -4.95 3.49 -22.08
N ASP A 229 -4.88 4.36 -23.11
CA ASP A 229 -5.92 5.37 -23.35
C ASP A 229 -7.29 4.76 -23.67
N ALA A 230 -7.33 3.73 -24.52
CA ALA A 230 -8.56 3.00 -24.84
C ALA A 230 -9.16 2.30 -23.62
N VAL A 231 -8.33 1.64 -22.78
CA VAL A 231 -8.77 1.04 -21.52
C VAL A 231 -9.38 2.09 -20.59
N ASN A 232 -8.70 3.22 -20.38
CA ASN A 232 -9.20 4.29 -19.51
C ASN A 232 -10.52 4.88 -20.01
N ARG A 233 -10.67 5.02 -21.33
CA ARG A 233 -11.91 5.49 -21.94
C ARG A 233 -13.04 4.50 -21.73
N LEU A 234 -12.80 3.20 -21.92
CA LEU A 234 -13.79 2.16 -21.67
C LEU A 234 -14.20 2.13 -20.20
N LEU A 235 -13.24 2.18 -19.26
CA LEU A 235 -13.50 2.22 -17.82
C LEU A 235 -14.33 3.44 -17.38
N ALA A 236 -14.29 4.54 -18.15
CA ALA A 236 -15.14 5.71 -17.89
C ALA A 236 -16.61 5.52 -18.33
N THR A 237 -16.91 4.50 -19.13
CA THR A 237 -18.29 4.22 -19.61
C THR A 237 -19.08 3.37 -18.63
N ASP A 238 -20.40 3.53 -18.59
CA ASP A 238 -21.28 2.69 -17.76
C ASP A 238 -21.31 1.24 -18.24
N GLU A 239 -21.01 0.99 -19.52
CA GLU A 239 -20.96 -0.36 -20.11
C GLU A 239 -19.84 -1.20 -19.49
N SER A 240 -18.73 -0.58 -19.09
CA SER A 240 -17.59 -1.29 -18.49
C SER A 240 -17.91 -1.92 -17.15
N LYS A 241 -18.91 -1.41 -16.41
CA LYS A 241 -19.36 -2.00 -15.14
C LYS A 241 -19.93 -3.41 -15.29
N GLN A 242 -20.36 -3.77 -16.50
CA GLN A 242 -20.89 -5.10 -16.81
C GLN A 242 -19.86 -6.01 -17.50
N MET A 243 -18.71 -5.46 -17.88
CA MET A 243 -17.66 -6.19 -18.56
C MET A 243 -16.69 -6.78 -17.53
N THR A 244 -16.14 -7.95 -17.84
CA THR A 244 -14.99 -8.48 -17.10
C THR A 244 -13.72 -7.74 -17.53
N ASP A 245 -12.69 -7.76 -16.69
CA ASP A 245 -11.40 -7.13 -16.99
C ASP A 245 -10.83 -7.60 -18.35
N ALA A 246 -10.94 -8.90 -18.64
CA ALA A 246 -10.53 -9.47 -19.92
C ALA A 246 -11.34 -8.90 -21.11
N GLN A 247 -12.65 -8.71 -20.96
CA GLN A 247 -13.50 -8.12 -22.00
C GLN A 247 -13.14 -6.65 -22.25
N ILE A 248 -12.80 -5.91 -21.21
CA ILE A 248 -12.32 -4.52 -21.33
C ILE A 248 -11.03 -4.49 -22.15
N PHE A 249 -10.07 -5.39 -21.86
CA PHE A 249 -8.82 -5.46 -22.62
C PHE A 249 -9.04 -5.88 -24.08
N GLU A 250 -9.93 -6.84 -24.37
CA GLU A 250 -10.26 -7.21 -25.74
C GLU A 250 -10.95 -6.07 -26.51
N ALA A 251 -11.84 -5.33 -25.86
CA ALA A 251 -12.48 -4.16 -26.46
C ALA A 251 -11.46 -3.04 -26.73
N ALA A 252 -10.56 -2.78 -25.78
CA ALA A 252 -9.49 -1.80 -25.95
C ALA A 252 -8.53 -2.19 -27.09
N LYS A 253 -8.21 -3.48 -27.22
CA LYS A 253 -7.44 -4.00 -28.35
C LYS A 253 -8.14 -3.71 -29.69
N LYS A 254 -9.44 -3.96 -29.81
CA LYS A 254 -10.21 -3.67 -31.04
C LYS A 254 -10.17 -2.19 -31.40
N GLU A 255 -10.29 -1.30 -30.41
CA GLU A 255 -10.16 0.16 -30.65
C GLU A 255 -8.75 0.53 -31.15
N CYS A 256 -7.71 -0.06 -30.57
CA CYS A 256 -6.33 0.20 -30.97
C CYS A 256 -6.01 -0.36 -32.35
N ASP A 257 -6.39 -1.60 -32.63
CA ASP A 257 -6.18 -2.25 -33.91
C ASP A 257 -6.86 -1.45 -35.04
N ALA A 258 -8.04 -0.88 -34.80
CA ALA A 258 -8.72 -0.01 -35.77
C ALA A 258 -7.93 1.28 -36.10
N VAL A 259 -7.10 1.76 -35.18
CA VAL A 259 -6.26 2.96 -35.37
C VAL A 259 -4.95 2.62 -36.09
N PHE A 260 -4.29 1.51 -35.72
CA PHE A 260 -2.98 1.14 -36.26
C PHE A 260 -3.03 0.29 -37.52
N HIS A 261 -4.09 -0.51 -37.65
CA HIS A 261 -4.43 -1.23 -38.84
C HIS A 261 -5.78 -0.71 -39.32
N PRO A 262 -5.82 0.50 -39.92
CA PRO A 262 -7.00 0.92 -40.66
C PRO A 262 -7.19 -0.15 -41.72
N VAL A 263 -8.13 -1.07 -41.45
CA VAL A 263 -8.55 -2.12 -42.37
C VAL A 263 -8.74 -1.40 -43.68
N GLU A 264 -7.93 -1.77 -44.69
CA GLU A 264 -8.18 -1.35 -46.07
C GLU A 264 -9.66 -1.62 -46.26
N SER A 265 -10.45 -0.54 -46.34
CA SER A 265 -11.90 -0.63 -46.49
C SER A 265 -12.13 -1.66 -47.58
N PRO A 266 -12.95 -2.70 -47.36
CA PRO A 266 -13.12 -3.76 -48.35
C PRO A 266 -13.43 -3.07 -49.66
N LYS A 267 -12.45 -3.11 -50.56
CA LYS A 267 -12.56 -2.57 -51.90
C LYS A 267 -13.79 -3.24 -52.47
N ALA A 268 -14.77 -2.43 -52.83
CA ALA A 268 -16.08 -2.86 -53.26
C ALA A 268 -15.99 -3.97 -54.33
N GLU A 269 -16.10 -5.22 -53.89
CA GLU A 269 -16.50 -6.37 -54.69
C GLU A 269 -17.75 -6.95 -54.04
N ALA A 270 -18.81 -6.14 -54.06
CA ALA A 270 -20.18 -6.60 -53.85
C ALA A 270 -21.07 -5.96 -54.92
N GLU A 271 -20.73 -6.17 -56.19
CA GLU A 271 -21.70 -6.16 -57.28
C GLU A 271 -21.95 -7.61 -57.71
N LYS A 272 -22.88 -8.27 -57.00
CA LYS A 272 -24.04 -8.94 -57.60
C LYS A 272 -24.87 -9.61 -56.50
N ASP A 273 -26.17 -9.40 -56.63
CA ASP A 273 -27.26 -10.08 -55.93
C ASP A 273 -27.54 -9.68 -54.48
N SER A 274 -28.26 -8.57 -54.32
CA SER A 274 -29.61 -8.62 -53.73
C SER A 274 -30.26 -7.24 -53.75
N ALA A 275 -31.13 -7.05 -54.73
CA ALA A 275 -32.12 -5.98 -54.74
C ALA A 275 -33.18 -6.29 -53.67
N VAL A 276 -32.93 -5.93 -52.42
CA VAL A 276 -33.97 -5.85 -51.38
C VAL A 276 -33.71 -4.62 -50.49
N SER A 277 -34.70 -3.71 -50.50
CA SER A 277 -34.94 -2.58 -49.58
C SER A 277 -33.84 -1.50 -49.49
N SER A 278 -33.79 -0.62 -50.49
CA SER A 278 -32.96 0.60 -50.51
C SER A 278 -33.48 1.74 -49.61
N GLU A 279 -34.60 1.54 -48.90
CA GLU A 279 -35.26 2.60 -48.13
C GLU A 279 -34.98 2.49 -46.62
N GLU A 280 -34.85 1.26 -46.08
CA GLU A 280 -34.44 1.05 -44.69
C GLU A 280 -32.94 1.31 -44.45
N LYS A 281 -32.08 0.99 -45.43
CA LYS A 281 -30.65 1.34 -45.35
C LYS A 281 -30.42 2.85 -45.42
N ARG A 282 -31.24 3.59 -46.19
CA ARG A 282 -31.17 5.06 -46.21
C ARG A 282 -31.63 5.65 -44.88
N LYS A 283 -32.71 5.17 -44.28
CA LYS A 283 -33.13 5.59 -42.94
C LYS A 283 -32.12 5.24 -41.85
N ALA A 284 -31.43 4.10 -41.94
CA ALA A 284 -30.41 3.72 -40.98
C ALA A 284 -29.14 4.60 -41.08
N ILE A 285 -28.75 5.01 -42.30
CA ILE A 285 -27.62 5.92 -42.52
C ILE A 285 -27.99 7.35 -42.07
N GLU A 286 -29.20 7.83 -42.40
CA GLU A 286 -29.68 9.16 -41.99
C GLU A 286 -29.85 9.25 -40.46
N ALA A 287 -30.35 8.19 -39.80
CA ALA A 287 -30.39 8.11 -38.34
C ALA A 287 -29.00 8.01 -37.68
N ALA A 288 -28.01 7.43 -38.37
CA ALA A 288 -26.64 7.40 -37.89
C ALA A 288 -25.95 8.77 -38.04
N GLU A 289 -26.24 9.52 -39.11
CA GLU A 289 -25.75 10.89 -39.31
C GLU A 289 -26.40 11.89 -38.33
N GLU A 290 -27.69 11.75 -38.02
CA GLU A 290 -28.34 12.53 -36.96
C GLU A 290 -27.72 12.25 -35.58
N LYS A 291 -27.42 10.99 -35.26
CA LYS A 291 -26.72 10.66 -34.00
C LYS A 291 -25.31 11.23 -33.96
N ARG A 292 -24.58 11.21 -35.09
CA ARG A 292 -23.22 11.74 -35.16
C ARG A 292 -23.18 13.26 -35.01
N THR A 293 -24.12 13.96 -35.63
CA THR A 293 -24.26 15.42 -35.48
C THR A 293 -24.73 15.83 -34.09
N ALA A 294 -25.58 15.04 -33.43
CA ALA A 294 -25.95 15.25 -32.03
C ALA A 294 -24.78 15.04 -31.06
N ILE A 295 -23.91 14.05 -31.31
CA ILE A 295 -22.70 13.80 -30.51
C ILE A 295 -21.66 14.90 -30.72
N GLU A 296 -21.47 15.41 -31.95
CA GLU A 296 -20.59 16.55 -32.20
C GLU A 296 -21.11 17.85 -31.57
N ALA A 297 -22.43 18.08 -31.59
CA ALA A 297 -23.05 19.20 -30.90
C ALA A 297 -22.91 19.09 -29.38
N ALA A 298 -23.04 17.88 -28.81
CA ALA A 298 -22.83 17.62 -27.39
C ALA A 298 -21.35 17.84 -26.99
N LYS A 299 -20.40 17.33 -27.77
CA LYS A 299 -18.96 17.56 -27.55
C LYS A 299 -18.59 19.04 -27.66
N LYS A 300 -19.20 19.77 -28.60
CA LYS A 300 -18.98 21.21 -28.73
C LYS A 300 -19.59 21.99 -27.57
N ALA A 301 -20.78 21.61 -27.10
CA ALA A 301 -21.42 22.20 -25.92
C ALA A 301 -20.67 21.90 -24.62
N GLU A 302 -20.05 20.71 -24.52
CA GLU A 302 -19.19 20.32 -23.40
C GLU A 302 -17.85 21.05 -23.44
N ALA A 303 -17.25 21.23 -24.61
CA ALA A 303 -16.06 22.05 -24.81
C ALA A 303 -16.33 23.54 -24.52
N GLU A 304 -17.50 24.07 -24.91
CA GLU A 304 -17.93 25.43 -24.53
C GLU A 304 -18.21 25.54 -23.03
N ARG A 305 -18.76 24.51 -22.38
CA ARG A 305 -18.88 24.46 -20.91
C ARG A 305 -17.52 24.41 -20.22
N ALA A 306 -16.58 23.62 -20.73
CA ALA A 306 -15.21 23.55 -20.22
C ALA A 306 -14.44 24.87 -20.44
N ALA A 307 -14.71 25.58 -21.54
CA ALA A 307 -14.19 26.92 -21.79
C ALA A 307 -14.90 28.02 -20.95
N ALA A 308 -16.16 27.79 -20.56
CA ALA A 308 -16.93 28.67 -19.69
C ALA A 308 -16.65 28.44 -18.19
N VAL A 309 -16.02 27.33 -17.81
CA VAL A 309 -15.32 27.24 -16.54
C VAL A 309 -14.21 28.28 -16.61
N LYS A 310 -14.40 29.41 -15.91
CA LYS A 310 -13.34 30.36 -15.60
C LYS A 310 -12.27 29.61 -14.82
N THR A 311 -11.36 28.96 -15.53
CA THR A 311 -10.08 28.58 -14.98
C THR A 311 -9.45 29.86 -14.46
N LEU A 312 -8.77 29.75 -13.32
CA LEU A 312 -8.05 30.82 -12.63
C LEU A 312 -6.89 31.41 -13.47
N ALA A 313 -6.91 31.27 -14.80
CA ALA A 313 -5.97 31.84 -15.76
C ALA A 313 -6.01 33.38 -15.83
N LYS A 314 -6.93 34.04 -15.10
CA LYS A 314 -6.96 35.48 -14.87
C LYS A 314 -6.67 35.88 -13.42
N VAL A 315 -6.06 35.00 -12.63
CA VAL A 315 -5.23 35.47 -11.51
C VAL A 315 -3.89 35.87 -12.15
N PRO A 316 -3.41 37.11 -11.98
CA PRO A 316 -2.08 37.47 -12.46
C PRO A 316 -1.08 36.46 -11.89
N VAL A 317 -0.34 35.78 -12.76
CA VAL A 317 0.87 35.08 -12.36
C VAL A 317 1.69 36.12 -11.63
N SER A 318 1.85 35.94 -10.31
CA SER A 318 2.55 36.91 -9.49
C SER A 318 4.02 36.85 -9.84
N GLU A 319 4.44 37.65 -10.82
CA GLU A 319 5.81 38.16 -10.99
C GLU A 319 6.20 39.10 -9.82
N GLY A 320 5.78 38.76 -8.60
CA GLY A 320 5.88 39.59 -7.42
C GLY A 320 5.93 38.76 -6.14
N ASN A 321 6.62 37.62 -6.14
CA ASN A 321 7.06 36.99 -4.90
C ASN A 321 8.53 37.38 -4.63
N GLN A 322 8.70 38.58 -4.08
CA GLN A 322 9.88 38.94 -3.29
C GLN A 322 9.56 38.91 -1.78
N GLY A 323 8.82 37.89 -1.34
CA GLY A 323 8.53 37.65 0.08
C GLY A 323 8.73 36.17 0.41
N TYR A 324 9.62 35.89 1.37
CA TYR A 324 10.12 34.55 1.73
C TYR A 324 9.13 33.70 2.58
N ASP A 325 7.82 33.92 2.50
CA ASP A 325 6.88 33.18 3.32
C ASP A 325 6.13 32.10 2.53
N LYS A 326 6.45 30.85 2.85
CA LYS A 326 5.87 29.65 2.21
C LYS A 326 4.37 29.49 2.44
N TYR A 327 3.77 30.22 3.39
CA TYR A 327 2.35 30.10 3.71
C TYR A 327 1.47 31.24 3.17
N ASP A 328 2.04 32.25 2.52
CA ASP A 328 1.28 33.38 1.93
C ASP A 328 0.23 32.95 0.89
N ALA A 329 0.41 31.77 0.28
CA ALA A 329 -0.57 31.20 -0.65
C ALA A 329 -1.80 30.63 0.08
N ILE A 330 -1.64 30.17 1.32
CA ILE A 330 -2.70 29.58 2.14
C ILE A 330 -3.51 30.67 2.83
N ASP A 331 -2.86 31.76 3.26
CA ASP A 331 -3.51 32.93 3.88
C ASP A 331 -4.51 33.63 2.94
N LYS A 332 -4.37 33.43 1.63
CA LYS A 332 -5.27 33.99 0.61
C LYS A 332 -6.46 33.07 0.31
N LEU A 333 -6.51 31.86 0.85
CA LEU A 333 -7.62 30.92 0.69
C LEU A 333 -8.69 31.17 1.76
N THR A 334 -9.95 30.93 1.42
CA THR A 334 -11.09 31.09 2.33
C THR A 334 -12.05 29.90 2.23
N GLY A 335 -12.74 29.57 3.32
CA GLY A 335 -13.75 28.50 3.36
C GLY A 335 -13.18 27.10 3.13
N GLU A 336 -13.89 26.26 2.37
CA GLU A 336 -13.53 24.86 2.14
C GLU A 336 -12.15 24.67 1.49
N ALA A 337 -11.69 25.64 0.68
CA ALA A 337 -10.36 25.60 0.09
C ALA A 337 -9.24 25.80 1.11
N TYR A 338 -9.49 26.62 2.14
CA TYR A 338 -8.57 26.82 3.26
C TYR A 338 -8.52 25.56 4.15
N GLU A 339 -9.68 25.02 4.51
CA GLU A 339 -9.77 23.81 5.34
C GLU A 339 -9.07 22.61 4.69
N ASN A 340 -9.26 22.42 3.39
CA ASN A 340 -8.57 21.37 2.63
C ASN A 340 -7.05 21.60 2.53
N ALA A 341 -6.59 22.84 2.44
CA ALA A 341 -5.16 23.15 2.40
C ALA A 341 -4.49 22.87 3.75
N VAL A 342 -5.14 23.26 4.86
CA VAL A 342 -4.67 23.00 6.22
C VAL A 342 -4.71 21.50 6.53
N ALA A 343 -5.74 20.77 6.06
CA ALA A 343 -5.87 19.32 6.25
C ALA A 343 -4.74 18.51 5.58
N LYS A 344 -4.17 19.03 4.48
CA LYS A 344 -3.07 18.39 3.74
C LYS A 344 -1.69 18.68 4.35
N MET A 345 -1.58 19.59 5.31
CA MET A 345 -0.33 19.83 6.04
C MET A 345 -0.04 18.68 7.00
N SER A 346 1.25 18.37 7.19
CA SER A 346 1.69 17.56 8.31
C SER A 346 1.40 18.26 9.65
N ASP A 347 1.29 17.50 10.74
CA ASP A 347 0.98 18.06 12.06
C ASP A 347 2.04 19.10 12.51
N ALA A 348 3.31 18.87 12.18
CA ALA A 348 4.40 19.80 12.45
C ALA A 348 4.25 21.12 11.66
N GLU A 349 3.88 21.05 10.38
CA GLU A 349 3.67 22.25 9.55
C GLU A 349 2.42 23.01 9.95
N ARG A 350 1.37 22.31 10.37
CA ARG A 350 0.15 22.91 10.88
C ARG A 350 0.39 23.66 12.19
N ALA A 351 1.21 23.11 13.08
CA ALA A 351 1.61 23.77 14.33
C ALA A 351 2.40 25.07 14.06
N ILE A 352 3.34 25.03 13.10
CA ILE A 352 4.10 26.22 12.68
C ILE A 352 3.17 27.27 12.05
N TYR A 353 2.21 26.84 11.21
CA TYR A 353 1.24 27.73 10.58
C TYR A 353 0.28 28.37 11.60
N ALA A 354 -0.23 27.58 12.55
CA ALA A 354 -1.12 28.06 13.60
C ALA A 354 -0.43 28.98 14.61
N ALA A 355 0.88 28.87 14.80
CA ALA A 355 1.66 29.80 15.62
C ALA A 355 1.90 31.15 14.94
N ARG A 356 1.67 31.24 13.61
CA ARG A 356 1.82 32.47 12.81
C ARG A 356 0.51 33.26 12.68
N SER A 357 -0.62 32.55 12.54
CA SER A 357 -1.98 33.13 12.47
C SER A 357 -2.46 33.63 13.83
#